data_AF-A0A0A2TNF6-F1
#
_entry.id   AF-A0A0A2TNF6-F1
#
_cell.length_a   1.000
_cell.length_b   1.000
_cell.length_c   1.000
_cell.angle_alpha   90.00
_cell.angle_beta   90.00
_cell.angle_gamma   90.00
#
_symmetry.space_group_name_H-M   'P 1'
#
loop_
_entity.id
_entity.type
_entity.pdbx_description
1 polymer ?
#
loop_
_entity_poly.entity_id
_entity_poly.type
_entity_poly.pdbx_seq_one_letter_code
_entity_poly.pdbx_strand_id
1 'polypeptide(L)' 'MIVTKKYIRDLRGKSFLDISVETEKRIFERFGKEPEPDENGHIYAYTEQDIWQQIRKMIRN' A
#
# COMPACT_ATOMS: atom_id res chain seq x y z
N MET A 1 -5.39 -3.02 -7.27
CA MET A 1 -5.67 -1.70 -6.65
C MET A 1 -4.35 -0.96 -6.49
N ILE A 2 -4.36 0.36 -6.64
CA ILE A 2 -3.22 1.22 -6.31
C ILE A 2 -3.51 2.02 -5.02
N VAL A 3 -2.47 2.29 -4.25
CA VAL A 3 -2.56 3.15 -3.07
C VAL A 3 -2.59 4.61 -3.50
N THR A 4 -3.55 5.35 -2.97
CA THR A 4 -3.69 6.79 -3.19
C THR A 4 -3.50 7.57 -1.90
N LYS A 5 -3.25 8.89 -2.00
CA LYS A 5 -3.17 9.78 -0.83
C LYS A 5 -4.43 9.75 0.01
N LYS A 6 -5.60 9.62 -0.63
CA LYS A 6 -6.88 9.47 0.06
C LYS A 6 -6.91 8.20 0.90
N TYR A 7 -6.42 7.07 0.35
CA TYR A 7 -6.38 5.80 1.07
C TYR A 7 -5.48 5.87 2.32
N ILE A 8 -4.28 6.45 2.21
CA ILE A 8 -3.39 6.62 3.38
C ILE A 8 -3.99 7.53 4.44
N ARG A 9 -4.64 8.62 4.02
CA ARG A 9 -5.35 9.53 4.94
C ARG A 9 -6.48 8.80 5.67
N ASP A 10 -7.24 7.98 4.96
CA ASP A 10 -8.30 7.16 5.55
C ASP A 10 -7.73 6.12 6.52
N LEU A 11 -6.58 5.50 6.24
CA LEU A 11 -5.91 4.57 7.16
C LEU A 11 -5.46 5.26 8.45
N ARG A 12 -4.91 6.48 8.37
CA ARG A 12 -4.56 7.29 9.55
C ARG A 12 -5.79 7.60 10.39
N GLY A 13 -6.88 8.03 9.75
CA GLY A 13 -8.09 8.49 10.44
C GLY A 13 -9.03 7.38 10.95
N LYS A 14 -9.18 6.28 10.22
CA LYS A 14 -10.13 5.19 10.54
C LYS A 14 -9.50 4.05 11.32
N SER A 15 -8.24 3.75 11.08
CA SER A 15 -7.55 2.60 11.68
C SER A 15 -6.58 2.98 12.80
N PHE A 16 -6.44 4.29 13.11
CA PHE A 16 -5.46 4.81 14.07
C PHE A 16 -4.04 4.28 13.84
N LEU A 17 -3.71 4.00 12.57
CA LEU A 17 -2.38 3.55 12.20
C LEU A 17 -1.42 4.74 12.23
N ASP A 18 -0.38 4.64 13.04
CA ASP A 18 0.70 5.62 13.06
C ASP A 18 1.62 5.43 11.84
N ILE A 19 1.17 5.97 10.71
CA ILE A 19 1.92 5.93 9.46
C ILE A 19 2.83 7.15 9.44
N SER A 20 4.11 6.94 9.77
CA SER A 20 5.15 7.96 9.63
C SER A 20 5.28 8.44 8.18
N VAL A 21 5.89 9.62 7.98
CA VAL A 21 6.16 10.17 6.63
C VAL A 21 7.07 9.24 5.83
N GLU A 22 8.03 8.58 6.49
CA GLU A 22 8.92 7.63 5.83
C GLU A 22 8.18 6.35 5.40
N THR A 23 7.32 5.82 6.26
CA THR A 23 6.49 4.66 5.95
C THR A 23 5.53 4.99 4.80
N GLU A 24 4.90 6.17 4.80
CA GLU A 24 4.05 6.64 3.71
C GLU A 24 4.80 6.64 2.36
N LYS A 25 6.03 7.15 2.31
CA LYS A 25 6.86 7.12 1.09
C LYS A 25 7.10 5.69 0.61
N ARG A 26 7.51 4.78 1.50
CA ARG A 26 7.74 3.36 1.17
C ARG A 26 6.47 2.68 0.65
N ILE A 27 5.31 3.01 1.21
CA ILE A 27 4.01 2.49 0.75
C ILE A 27 3.72 3.00 -0.67
N PHE A 28 3.94 4.29 -0.96
CA PHE A 28 3.74 4.83 -2.30
C PHE A 28 4.70 4.27 -3.34
N GLU A 29 5.97 4.10 -2.99
CA GLU A 29 6.96 3.50 -3.87
C GLU A 29 6.57 2.09 -4.30
N ARG A 30 5.98 1.32 -3.37
CA ARG A 30 5.63 -0.08 -3.57
C ARG A 30 4.24 -0.33 -4.14
N PHE A 31 3.25 0.46 -3.72
CA PHE A 31 1.84 0.23 -4.05
C PHE A 31 1.16 1.41 -4.74
N GLY A 32 1.84 2.55 -4.89
CA GLY A 32 1.32 3.74 -5.56
C GLY A 32 1.45 3.71 -7.08
N LYS A 33 2.11 2.68 -7.63
CA LYS A 33 2.29 2.46 -9.08
C LYS A 33 1.37 1.35 -9.55
N GLU A 34 0.97 1.40 -10.82
CA GLU A 34 0.25 0.29 -11.43
C GLU A 34 1.13 -0.96 -11.44
N PRO A 35 0.56 -2.15 -11.17
CA PRO A 35 1.32 -3.40 -11.20
C PRO A 35 1.85 -3.64 -12.61
N GLU A 36 3.16 -3.78 -12.74
CA GLU A 36 3.79 -4.16 -13.99
C GLU A 36 3.55 -5.66 -14.27
N PRO A 37 3.36 -6.05 -15.54
CA PRO A 37 3.25 -7.46 -15.91
C PRO A 37 4.57 -8.18 -15.62
N ASP A 38 4.47 -9.42 -15.14
CA ASP A 38 5.64 -10.29 -14.97
C ASP A 38 6.21 -10.77 -16.32
N GLU A 39 7.31 -11.53 -16.28
CA GLU A 39 7.98 -12.08 -17.48
C GLU A 39 7.07 -12.99 -18.33
N ASN A 40 5.95 -13.47 -17.77
CA ASN A 40 4.96 -14.30 -18.45
C ASN A 40 3.71 -13.49 -18.87
N GLY A 41 3.70 -12.17 -18.67
CA GLY A 41 2.59 -11.28 -19.00
C GLY A 41 1.45 -11.28 -17.96
N HIS A 42 1.63 -11.86 -16.78
CA HIS A 42 0.62 -11.83 -15.72
C HIS A 42 0.72 -10.53 -14.91
N ILE A 43 -0.41 -9.84 -14.82
CA ILE A 43 -0.54 -8.63 -13.99
C ILE A 43 -1.09 -9.04 -12.63
N TYR A 44 -0.22 -9.08 -11.61
CA TYR A 44 -0.64 -9.29 -10.23
C TYR A 44 -1.10 -7.98 -9.60
N ALA A 45 -2.37 -7.67 -9.80
CA ALA A 45 -3.01 -6.54 -9.10
C ALA A 45 -3.27 -6.90 -7.63
N TYR A 46 -2.65 -6.15 -6.71
CA TYR A 46 -2.95 -6.29 -5.29
C TYR A 46 -4.42 -5.99 -5.00
N THR A 47 -5.06 -6.81 -4.18
CA THR A 47 -6.37 -6.49 -3.62
C THR A 47 -6.24 -5.44 -2.50
N GLU A 48 -7.34 -4.81 -2.12
CA GLU A 48 -7.35 -3.89 -0.97
C GLU A 48 -6.89 -4.59 0.32
N GLN A 49 -7.31 -5.85 0.52
CA GLN A 49 -6.92 -6.66 1.66
C GLN A 49 -5.41 -6.95 1.67
N ASP A 50 -4.81 -7.27 0.51
CA ASP A 50 -3.37 -7.51 0.41
C ASP A 50 -2.57 -6.26 0.79
N ILE A 51 -2.99 -5.10 0.25
CA ILE A 51 -2.37 -3.81 0.55
C ILE A 51 -2.47 -3.53 2.05
N TRP A 52 -3.65 -3.69 2.64
CA TRP A 52 -3.84 -3.46 4.07
C TRP A 52 -2.95 -4.36 4.93
N GLN A 53 -2.88 -5.66 4.61
CA GLN A 53 -2.01 -6.59 5.34
C GLN A 53 -0.53 -6.23 5.21
N GLN A 54 -0.09 -5.84 4.01
CA GLN A 54 1.31 -5.45 3.79
C GLN A 54 1.65 -4.15 4.54
N ILE A 55 0.80 -3.14 4.46
CA ILE A 55 0.97 -1.89 5.21
C ILE A 55 1.02 -2.17 6.72
N ARG A 56 0.12 -3.01 7.23
CA ARG A 56 0.10 -3.39 8.65
C ARG A 56 1.39 -4.09 9.08
N LYS A 57 1.97 -4.96 8.24
CA LYS A 57 3.26 -5.60 8.49
C LYS A 57 4.41 -4.58 8.48
N MET A 58 4.37 -3.57 7.61
CA MET A 58 5.39 -2.52 7.54
C MET A 58 5.41 -1.61 8.78
N ILE A 59 4.27 -1.42 9.44
CA ILE A 59 4.14 -0.56 10.64
C ILE A 59 4.50 -1.31 11.92
N ARG A 60 4.25 -2.63 11.97
CA ARG A 60 4.49 -3.46 13.17
C ARG A 60 5.94 -3.92 13.35
N ASN A 61 6.79 -3.76 12.34
CA ASN A 61 8.22 -4.03 12.40
C ASN A 61 8.99 -2.80 12.86
#